data_AF-B0CN92-F1
#
_entry.id   AF-B0CN92-F1
#
_cell.length_a   1.000
_cell.length_b   1.000
_cell.length_c   1.000
_cell.angle_alpha   90.00
_cell.angle_beta   90.00
_cell.angle_gamma   90.00
#
_symmetry.space_group_name_H-M   'P 1'
#
loop_
_entity.id
_entity.type
_entity.pdbx_description
1 polymer ?
#
loop_
_entity_poly.entity_id
_entity_poly.type
_entity_poly.pdbx_seq_one_letter_code
_entity_poly.pdbx_strand_id
1 'polypeptide(L)' 'MNPSFKPPPPITDRQRSEMYKLFMSNPDEYSVRELSQRYGISLKRVDAILRLKGLEDAWRKTIDIDSHGY' A
#
# COMPACT_ATOMS: atom_id res chain seq x y z
N MET A 1 -11.41 28.24 14.82
CA MET A 1 -10.62 27.07 14.36
C MET A 1 -10.11 26.29 15.57
N ASN A 2 -9.96 24.97 15.49
CA ASN A 2 -9.52 24.10 16.60
C ASN A 2 -7.98 23.96 16.62
N PRO A 3 -7.24 24.55 17.59
CA PRO A 3 -5.78 24.50 17.65
C PRO A 3 -5.22 23.11 17.97
N SER A 4 -6.03 22.22 18.55
CA SER A 4 -5.63 20.85 18.89
C SER A 4 -5.61 19.91 17.67
N PHE A 5 -6.19 20.34 16.55
CA PHE A 5 -6.18 19.55 15.32
C PHE A 5 -4.81 19.66 14.63
N LYS A 6 -4.00 18.62 14.76
CA LYS A 6 -2.72 18.46 14.06
C LYS A 6 -2.83 17.25 13.13
N PRO A 7 -3.00 17.45 11.81
CA PRO A 7 -3.15 16.32 10.88
C PRO A 7 -1.87 15.47 10.89
N PRO A 8 -1.98 14.14 10.84
CA PRO A 8 -0.82 13.28 10.69
C PRO A 8 -0.19 13.50 9.31
N PRO A 9 1.15 13.34 9.18
CA PRO A 9 1.81 13.47 7.89
C PRO A 9 1.25 12.45 6.88
N PRO A 10 1.13 12.83 5.59
CA PRO A 10 0.75 11.91 4.55
C PRO A 10 1.84 10.86 4.31
N ILE A 11 1.45 9.65 3.92
CA ILE A 11 2.40 8.61 3.49
C ILE A 11 2.66 8.81 2.00
N THR A 12 3.94 8.84 1.64
CA THR A 12 4.36 9.00 0.24
C THR A 12 3.95 7.80 -0.62
N ASP A 13 3.73 8.02 -1.92
CA ASP A 13 3.45 6.90 -2.83
C ASP A 13 4.58 5.87 -2.87
N ARG A 14 5.84 6.34 -2.87
CA ARG A 14 7.02 5.49 -2.82
C ARG A 14 6.96 4.49 -1.67
N GLN A 15 6.66 4.98 -0.46
CA GLN A 15 6.58 4.14 0.73
C GLN A 15 5.43 3.12 0.63
N ARG A 16 4.26 3.52 0.12
CA ARG A 16 3.13 2.59 -0.12
C ARG A 16 3.50 1.50 -1.11
N SER A 17 4.19 1.88 -2.19
CA SER A 17 4.66 0.97 -3.22
C SER A 17 5.75 0.01 -2.71
N GLU A 18 6.66 0.48 -1.86
CA GLU A 18 7.66 -0.37 -1.19
C GLU A 18 7.01 -1.39 -0.25
N MET A 19 6.05 -0.96 0.59
CA MET A 19 5.29 -1.87 1.46
C MET A 19 4.61 -2.99 0.66
N TYR A 20 3.96 -2.62 -0.44
CA TYR A 20 3.31 -3.60 -1.32
C TYR A 20 4.30 -4.58 -1.94
N LYS A 21 5.45 -4.11 -2.44
CA LYS A 21 6.50 -4.97 -3.00
C LYS A 21 7.05 -5.94 -1.97
N LEU A 22 7.31 -5.49 -0.75
CA LEU A 22 7.77 -6.35 0.35
C LEU A 22 6.73 -7.43 0.67
N PHE A 23 5.47 -7.03 0.89
CA PHE A 23 4.39 -7.99 1.15
C PHE A 23 4.27 -9.05 0.03
N MET A 24 4.31 -8.62 -1.23
CA MET A 24 4.19 -9.53 -2.37
C MET A 24 5.41 -10.44 -2.56
N SER A 25 6.60 -10.04 -2.06
CA SER A 25 7.81 -10.86 -2.14
C SER A 25 7.79 -12.03 -1.15
N ASN A 26 7.32 -11.80 0.07
CA ASN A 26 7.22 -12.83 1.12
C ASN A 26 6.19 -12.39 2.18
N PRO A 27 4.92 -12.81 2.08
CA PRO A 27 3.87 -12.40 3.03
C PRO A 27 4.08 -12.91 4.46
N ASP A 28 4.83 -14.01 4.64
CA ASP A 28 5.11 -14.59 5.96
C ASP A 28 6.14 -13.76 6.72
N GLU A 29 7.20 -13.32 6.02
CA GLU A 29 8.20 -12.41 6.57
C GLU A 29 7.67 -10.97 6.68
N TYR A 30 7.07 -10.45 5.60
CA TYR A 30 6.54 -9.09 5.51
C TYR A 30 5.05 -9.03 5.78
N SER A 31 4.60 -9.70 6.85
CA SER A 31 3.21 -9.69 7.26
C SER A 31 2.70 -8.27 7.56
N VAL A 32 1.38 -8.08 7.57
CA VAL A 32 0.74 -6.80 7.96
C VAL A 32 1.26 -6.29 9.31
N ARG A 33 1.53 -7.20 10.24
CA ARG A 33 2.07 -6.89 11.58
C ARG A 33 3.51 -6.40 11.51
N GLU A 34 4.38 -7.09 10.77
CA GLU A 34 5.77 -6.69 10.59
C GLU A 34 5.86 -5.32 9.89
N LEU A 35 5.11 -5.13 8.80
CA LEU A 35 5.07 -3.85 8.08
C LEU A 35 4.54 -2.71 8.95
N SER A 36 3.54 -2.97 9.78
CA SER A 36 3.01 -2.00 10.74
C SER A 36 4.08 -1.54 11.73
N GLN A 37 4.83 -2.47 12.30
CA GLN A 37 5.92 -2.18 13.24
C GLN A 37 7.06 -1.44 12.56
N ARG A 38 7.52 -1.95 11.40
CA ARG A 38 8.65 -1.39 10.64
C ARG A 38 8.43 0.07 10.22
N TYR A 39 7.23 0.40 9.78
CA TYR A 39 6.94 1.74 9.25
C TYR A 39 6.22 2.66 10.25
N GLY A 40 5.91 2.20 11.46
CA GLY A 40 5.18 2.99 12.46
C GLY A 40 3.75 3.36 12.04
N ILE A 41 3.12 2.49 11.25
CA ILE A 41 1.77 2.70 10.69
C ILE A 41 0.80 1.72 11.34
N SER A 42 -0.44 2.14 11.61
CA SER A 42 -1.44 1.22 12.18
C SER A 42 -1.75 0.05 11.24
N LEU A 43 -2.02 -1.13 11.80
CA LEU A 43 -2.40 -2.34 11.05
C LEU A 43 -3.48 -2.04 10.00
N LYS A 44 -4.55 -1.33 10.39
CA LYS A 44 -5.65 -0.95 9.49
C LYS A 44 -5.18 -0.14 8.28
N ARG A 45 -4.20 0.75 8.46
CA ARG A 45 -3.68 1.59 7.39
C ARG A 45 -2.75 0.81 6.48
N VAL A 46 -1.97 -0.14 7.01
CA VAL A 46 -1.20 -1.10 6.20
C VAL A 46 -2.15 -1.94 5.34
N ASP A 47 -3.19 -2.52 5.93
CA ASP A 47 -4.18 -3.35 5.24
C ASP A 47 -4.85 -2.60 4.07
N ALA A 48 -5.26 -1.35 4.32
CA ALA A 48 -5.82 -0.49 3.29
C ALA A 48 -4.82 -0.18 2.16
N ILE A 49 -3.54 0.06 2.48
CA ILE A 49 -2.49 0.30 1.48
C ILE A 49 -2.32 -0.93 0.58
N LEU A 50 -2.20 -2.13 1.18
CA LEU A 50 -2.01 -3.37 0.44
C LEU A 50 -3.19 -3.65 -0.49
N ARG A 51 -4.42 -3.48 0.02
CA ARG A 51 -5.65 -3.67 -0.78
C ARG A 51 -5.73 -2.71 -1.97
N LEU A 52 -5.46 -1.42 -1.75
CA LEU A 52 -5.52 -0.41 -2.81
C LEU A 52 -4.43 -0.63 -3.87
N LYS A 53 -3.20 -1.00 -3.46
CA LYS A 53 -2.13 -1.33 -4.41
C LYS A 53 -2.39 -2.63 -5.17
N GLY A 54 -3.03 -3.61 -4.54
CA GLY A 54 -3.50 -4.82 -5.23
C GLY A 54 -4.53 -4.52 -6.32
N LEU A 55 -5.48 -3.62 -6.04
CA LEU A 55 -6.44 -3.15 -7.04
C LEU A 55 -5.76 -2.37 -8.18
N GLU A 56 -4.82 -1.48 -7.86
CA GLU A 56 -4.03 -0.74 -8.86
C GLU A 56 -3.28 -1.69 -9.80
N ASP A 57 -2.65 -2.74 -9.26
CA ASP A 57 -1.92 -3.73 -10.05
C ASP A 57 -2.83 -4.59 -10.92
N ALA A 58 -4.00 -4.99 -10.39
CA ALA A 58 -5.02 -5.71 -11.17
C ALA A 58 -5.52 -4.87 -12.35
N TRP A 59 -5.81 -3.59 -12.11
CA TRP A 59 -6.26 -2.66 -13.16
C TRP A 59 -5.18 -2.42 -14.23
N ARG A 60 -3.91 -2.33 -13.83
CA ARG A 60 -2.81 -2.19 -14.80
C ARG A 60 -2.67 -3.41 -15.69
N LYS A 61 -2.86 -4.62 -15.16
CA LYS A 61 -2.84 -5.87 -15.94
C LYS A 61 -4.00 -5.95 -16.94
N THR A 62 -5.20 -5.52 -16.57
CA THR A 62 -6.34 -5.53 -17.51
C THR A 62 -6.12 -4.59 -18.69
N ILE A 63 -5.59 -3.38 -18.44
CA ILE A 63 -5.30 -2.41 -19.50
C ILE A 63 -4.23 -2.94 -20.47
N ASP A 64 -3.21 -3.62 -19.95
CA ASP A 64 -2.12 -4.19 -20.77
C ASP A 64 -2.60 -5.34 -21.67
N ILE A 65 -3.53 -6.16 -21.17
CA ILE A 65 -4.16 -7.22 -21.96
C ILE A 65 -4.98 -6.62 -23.12
N ASP A 66 -5.73 -5.55 -22.85
CA ASP A 66 -6.60 -4.93 -23.85
C ASP A 66 -5.80 -4.16 -24.93
N SER A 67 -4.61 -3.63 -24.60
CA SER A 67 -3.78 -2.85 -25.52
C SER A 67 -2.97 -3.69 -26.52
N HIS A 68 -2.68 -4.96 -26.21
CA HIS A 68 -2.00 -5.90 -27.11
C HIS A 68 -2.97 -6.77 -27.94
N GLY A 69 -4.28 -6.53 -27.81
CA GLY A 69 -5.35 -7.27 -28.48
C GLY A 69 -5.79 -6.71 -29.85
N TYR A 70 -5.03 -5.80 -30.47
CA TYR A 70 -5.31 -5.22 -31.79
C TYR A 70 -4.08 -5.21 -32.70
#